data_AF-D2NQJ6-F1
#
_entry.id   AF-D2NQJ6-F1
#
_cell.length_a   1.000
_cell.length_b   1.000
_cell.length_c   1.000
_cell.angle_alpha   90.00
_cell.angle_beta   90.00
_cell.angle_gamma   90.00
#
_symmetry.space_group_name_H-M   'P 1'
#
loop_
_entity.id
_entity.type
_entity.pdbx_description
1 polymer ?
#
loop_
_entity_poly.entity_id
_entity_poly.type
_entity_poly.pdbx_seq_one_letter_code
_entity_poly.pdbx_strand_id
1 'polypeptide(L)'
;MVSTGFRRGSIMASPNRAATGTEPATRQKIFYCTHQPIERKPASTRGIVKSPSQEVFSRPHSSRGLRGGLWPRRHGLPVTDWIYTMSALKKLLAATLISTVLSSCSFGPTLEKDESARAIFDTENDQVILPLDAYNTDGKDEYFTKALELARKKCFAEHGQHYEMFVRTEGAGRNLGRTYGIWNVEYAQKYGLHKSDESNTLDLSSPAASSDPGKDVSTECYQRASEEMAKIGEIPRGSATYRRLETDARNAAGDRQLKKSLDDEWKRCVKDKGLTPDSEMTVKEEKNIPQSNTPSEEEIRIAVIQAQCNQDVGRSQKLYDLEAQYQKPLVAKNQAALENELKEFKRRDEQFKQYVLDNQ
;
A
#
# COMPACT_ATOMS: atom_id res chain seq x y z
N MET A 1 39.49 50.71 35.60
CA MET A 1 38.69 51.10 36.78
C MET A 1 38.28 49.84 37.50
N VAL A 2 38.79 49.70 38.72
CA VAL A 2 38.65 48.57 39.64
C VAL A 2 37.81 49.05 40.82
N SER A 3 36.90 48.21 41.32
CA SER A 3 36.49 48.12 42.72
C SER A 3 35.73 46.79 42.88
N THR A 4 36.29 45.76 43.54
CA THR A 4 36.28 45.47 45.00
C THR A 4 34.87 45.23 45.55
N GLY A 5 34.54 44.19 46.32
CA GLY A 5 35.31 43.09 46.91
C GLY A 5 34.42 42.28 47.90
N PHE A 6 35.08 41.41 48.68
CA PHE A 6 34.65 40.67 49.90
C PHE A 6 33.86 39.36 49.71
N ARG A 7 34.11 38.25 50.44
CA ARG A 7 35.11 37.90 51.49
C ARG A 7 35.06 36.37 51.76
N ARG A 8 36.23 35.78 52.08
CA ARG A 8 36.59 34.73 53.10
C ARG A 8 35.61 33.58 53.40
N GLY A 9 36.00 32.32 53.56
CA GLY A 9 37.31 31.73 53.90
C GLY A 9 37.26 30.96 55.24
N SER A 10 37.15 29.62 55.13
CA SER A 10 37.65 28.50 55.97
C SER A 10 37.40 28.42 57.49
N ILE A 11 37.16 27.19 57.99
CA ILE A 11 38.00 26.49 58.99
C ILE A 11 37.55 25.02 59.25
N MET A 12 38.53 24.12 59.16
CA MET A 12 38.84 22.84 59.86
C MET A 12 37.75 21.87 60.36
N ALA A 13 37.93 20.56 60.08
CA ALA A 13 38.59 19.59 60.99
C ALA A 13 38.31 18.12 60.57
N SER A 14 39.34 17.28 60.63
CA SER A 14 39.30 15.80 60.76
C SER A 14 39.92 15.47 62.14
N PRO A 15 39.91 14.25 62.74
CA PRO A 15 39.63 12.91 62.19
C PRO A 15 38.90 11.93 63.17
N ASN A 16 38.64 10.67 62.77
CA ASN A 16 38.72 9.50 63.69
C ASN A 16 38.75 8.10 63.00
N ARG A 17 39.59 7.24 63.59
CA ARG A 17 39.81 5.76 63.49
C ARG A 17 38.53 4.90 63.71
N ALA A 18 38.42 3.57 63.53
CA ALA A 18 39.15 2.44 62.92
C ALA A 18 38.32 1.12 63.10
N ALA A 19 38.62 0.08 62.30
CA ALA A 19 38.43 -1.38 62.53
C ALA A 19 36.97 -1.95 62.50
N THR A 20 36.61 -3.16 62.01
CA THR A 20 37.25 -4.44 61.64
C THR A 20 36.26 -5.27 60.77
N GLY A 21 36.72 -6.17 59.89
CA GLY A 21 35.87 -7.28 59.39
C GLY A 21 36.28 -7.97 58.08
N THR A 22 37.30 -8.83 58.15
CA THR A 22 37.52 -10.13 57.44
C THR A 22 36.92 -10.46 56.05
N GLU A 23 37.84 -10.83 55.15
CA GLU A 23 37.80 -11.63 53.88
C GLU A 23 36.97 -12.96 53.94
N PRO A 24 36.69 -13.71 52.81
CA PRO A 24 37.60 -13.91 51.67
C PRO A 24 37.01 -13.95 50.23
N ALA A 25 37.96 -13.83 49.30
CA ALA A 25 37.84 -13.97 47.85
C ALA A 25 37.62 -15.42 47.38
N THR A 26 36.95 -15.62 46.23
CA THR A 26 37.38 -16.66 45.27
C THR A 26 36.93 -16.41 43.81
N ARG A 27 37.95 -16.23 42.94
CA ARG A 27 38.08 -16.67 41.53
C ARG A 27 36.93 -16.45 40.52
N GLN A 28 37.16 -15.50 39.60
CA GLN A 28 36.63 -15.57 38.23
C GLN A 28 37.72 -16.14 37.31
N LYS A 29 37.48 -17.34 36.77
CA LYS A 29 38.35 -17.99 35.78
C LYS A 29 38.14 -17.36 34.42
N ILE A 30 39.19 -16.78 33.86
CA ILE A 30 39.33 -16.49 32.43
C ILE A 30 39.56 -17.84 31.73
N PHE A 31 38.71 -18.17 30.76
CA PHE A 31 38.97 -19.22 29.78
C PHE A 31 38.86 -18.63 28.38
N TYR A 32 40.03 -18.46 27.76
CA TYR A 32 40.22 -18.32 26.33
C TYR A 32 40.19 -19.72 25.70
N CYS A 33 39.40 -19.92 24.64
CA CYS A 33 39.59 -21.02 23.68
C CYS A 33 39.11 -20.57 22.28
N THR A 34 40.08 -20.17 21.47
CA THR A 34 40.34 -20.54 20.07
C THR A 34 39.18 -20.83 19.09
N HIS A 35 39.26 -20.11 17.97
CA HIS A 35 38.60 -20.29 16.68
C HIS A 35 38.58 -21.73 16.12
N GLN A 36 37.44 -22.10 15.53
CA GLN A 36 37.39 -22.85 14.26
C GLN A 36 36.26 -22.29 13.36
N PRO A 37 36.52 -22.05 12.07
CA PRO A 37 35.51 -21.60 11.12
C PRO A 37 34.74 -22.80 10.55
N ILE A 38 33.42 -22.73 10.56
CA ILE A 38 32.58 -23.67 9.81
C ILE A 38 32.60 -23.24 8.34
N GLU A 39 33.38 -23.94 7.52
CA GLU A 39 33.23 -23.93 6.07
C GLU A 39 31.81 -24.40 5.71
N ARG A 40 31.00 -23.54 5.10
CA ARG A 40 29.85 -23.97 4.29
C ARG A 40 30.22 -23.79 2.82
N LYS A 41 30.52 -24.90 2.16
CA LYS A 41 30.60 -24.97 0.68
C LYS A 41 29.22 -24.67 0.08
N PRO A 42 29.16 -23.97 -1.08
CA PRO A 42 27.90 -23.77 -1.79
C PRO A 42 27.50 -25.05 -2.53
N ALA A 43 26.36 -25.62 -2.15
CA ALA A 43 25.71 -26.65 -2.96
C ALA A 43 25.10 -25.98 -4.19
N SER A 44 25.80 -26.10 -5.31
CA SER A 44 25.24 -25.99 -6.66
C SER A 44 24.23 -27.11 -6.86
N THR A 45 22.98 -26.77 -7.12
CA THR A 45 22.03 -27.68 -7.77
C THR A 45 21.08 -26.88 -8.63
N ARG A 46 21.34 -26.92 -9.95
CA ARG A 46 20.33 -26.66 -10.98
C ARG A 46 19.22 -27.68 -10.78
N GLY A 47 18.08 -27.23 -10.30
CA GLY A 47 16.82 -27.97 -10.28
C GLY A 47 15.76 -27.15 -10.98
N ILE A 48 15.45 -27.51 -12.22
CA ILE A 48 14.34 -26.99 -13.01
C ILE A 48 13.04 -27.30 -12.24
N VAL A 49 12.37 -26.28 -11.72
CA VAL A 49 10.98 -26.41 -11.24
C VAL A 49 10.07 -25.84 -12.32
N LYS A 50 9.40 -26.76 -13.02
CA LYS A 50 8.32 -26.46 -13.96
C LYS A 50 7.10 -25.96 -13.18
N SER A 51 6.51 -24.87 -13.66
CA SER A 51 5.19 -24.37 -13.26
C SER A 51 4.11 -25.44 -13.39
N PRO A 52 3.13 -25.51 -12.46
CA PRO A 52 1.86 -26.15 -12.73
C PRO A 52 0.83 -25.14 -13.26
N SER A 53 0.10 -25.58 -14.28
CA SER A 53 -1.27 -25.15 -14.64
C SER A 53 -1.45 -23.95 -15.57
N GLN A 54 -1.16 -24.17 -16.86
CA GLN A 54 -2.02 -23.67 -17.94
C GLN A 54 -3.23 -24.60 -18.04
N GLU A 55 -4.43 -24.11 -17.71
CA GLU A 55 -5.67 -24.77 -18.15
C GLU A 55 -5.93 -24.43 -19.63
N VAL A 56 -5.87 -25.47 -20.44
CA VAL A 56 -6.19 -25.47 -21.87
C VAL A 56 -7.71 -25.57 -22.02
N PHE A 57 -8.35 -24.49 -22.46
CA PHE A 57 -9.73 -24.53 -22.95
C PHE A 57 -9.80 -25.40 -24.21
N SER A 58 -10.27 -26.64 -24.04
CA SER A 58 -10.61 -27.54 -25.14
C SER A 58 -12.04 -27.26 -25.62
N ARG A 59 -12.16 -26.92 -26.91
CA ARG A 59 -13.45 -26.82 -27.62
C ARG A 59 -14.15 -28.17 -27.69
N PRO A 60 -15.49 -28.26 -27.65
CA PRO A 60 -16.19 -29.51 -27.95
C PRO A 60 -16.26 -29.78 -29.46
N HIS A 61 -16.24 -31.07 -29.80
CA HIS A 61 -16.29 -31.61 -31.15
C HIS A 61 -17.66 -31.50 -31.82
N SER A 62 -17.65 -31.08 -33.09
CA SER A 62 -18.75 -31.32 -34.03
C SER A 62 -18.75 -32.79 -34.48
N SER A 63 -19.91 -33.46 -34.50
CA SER A 63 -20.23 -34.43 -35.56
C SER A 63 -21.70 -34.91 -35.53
N ARG A 64 -22.20 -35.23 -36.74
CA ARG A 64 -23.42 -35.98 -37.13
C ARG A 64 -24.74 -35.17 -37.09
N GLY A 65 -25.48 -34.93 -38.16
CA GLY A 65 -25.53 -35.55 -39.49
C GLY A 65 -26.49 -36.72 -39.50
N LEU A 66 -27.78 -36.50 -39.80
CA LEU A 66 -28.72 -37.51 -40.32
C LEU A 66 -29.85 -36.83 -41.11
N ARG A 67 -30.10 -37.36 -42.31
CA ARG A 67 -31.11 -36.98 -43.32
C ARG A 67 -32.17 -38.08 -43.40
N GLY A 68 -33.45 -37.70 -43.58
CA GLY A 68 -34.56 -38.50 -44.12
C GLY A 68 -35.15 -39.56 -43.17
N GLY A 69 -36.46 -39.80 -43.05
CA GLY A 69 -37.68 -39.30 -43.71
C GLY A 69 -38.72 -40.43 -43.68
N LEU A 70 -39.96 -40.20 -43.24
CA LEU A 70 -41.17 -40.93 -43.68
C LEU A 70 -42.44 -40.32 -43.06
N TRP A 71 -43.44 -40.00 -43.88
CA TRP A 71 -44.81 -39.65 -43.51
C TRP A 71 -45.65 -40.92 -43.27
N PRO A 72 -46.83 -40.83 -42.62
CA PRO A 72 -48.05 -40.67 -43.44
C PRO A 72 -49.10 -39.68 -42.88
N ARG A 73 -49.90 -39.15 -43.82
CA ARG A 73 -51.13 -38.35 -43.66
C ARG A 73 -52.35 -39.18 -43.20
N ARG A 74 -53.33 -38.47 -42.63
CA ARG A 74 -54.82 -38.46 -42.82
C ARG A 74 -55.47 -38.17 -41.46
N HIS A 75 -56.57 -37.43 -41.24
CA HIS A 75 -57.58 -36.66 -41.98
C HIS A 75 -58.44 -35.95 -40.91
N GLY A 76 -59.11 -34.82 -41.23
CA GLY A 76 -60.34 -34.39 -40.50
C GLY A 76 -60.35 -32.98 -39.88
N LEU A 77 -60.87 -32.02 -40.63
CA LEU A 77 -61.43 -30.72 -40.19
C LEU A 77 -62.91 -30.91 -39.71
N PRO A 78 -63.72 -29.87 -39.33
CA PRO A 78 -63.46 -28.50 -38.82
C PRO A 78 -64.42 -28.06 -37.65
N VAL A 79 -64.40 -26.75 -37.31
CA VAL A 79 -65.57 -25.85 -37.08
C VAL A 79 -65.72 -25.22 -35.66
N THR A 80 -65.57 -23.88 -35.67
CA THR A 80 -66.19 -22.80 -34.87
C THR A 80 -65.92 -22.68 -33.37
N ASP A 81 -65.34 -21.58 -32.88
CA ASP A 81 -65.84 -20.17 -32.80
C ASP A 81 -66.35 -19.90 -31.37
N TRP A 82 -66.56 -18.63 -31.01
CA TRP A 82 -66.85 -18.05 -29.69
C TRP A 82 -65.71 -17.21 -29.10
N ILE A 83 -65.36 -16.17 -29.87
CA ILE A 83 -65.07 -14.86 -29.29
C ILE A 83 -66.41 -14.24 -28.84
N TYR A 84 -66.39 -13.52 -27.70
CA TYR A 84 -67.43 -12.67 -27.12
C TYR A 84 -68.56 -13.32 -26.30
N THR A 85 -68.32 -13.42 -24.98
CA THR A 85 -69.30 -12.94 -23.99
C THR A 85 -68.59 -12.45 -22.71
N MET A 86 -68.93 -11.21 -22.30
CA MET A 86 -68.75 -10.62 -20.96
C MET A 86 -67.32 -10.18 -20.60
N SER A 87 -66.88 -8.91 -20.63
CA SER A 87 -67.55 -7.62 -20.43
C SER A 87 -68.68 -7.64 -19.40
N ALA A 88 -68.35 -8.00 -18.16
CA ALA A 88 -69.05 -7.54 -16.94
C ALA A 88 -68.43 -8.20 -15.69
N LEU A 89 -67.28 -7.72 -15.24
CA LEU A 89 -66.85 -7.86 -13.84
C LEU A 89 -65.78 -6.78 -13.53
N LYS A 90 -66.15 -5.53 -13.83
CA LYS A 90 -65.66 -4.37 -13.10
C LYS A 90 -66.71 -4.01 -12.07
N LYS A 91 -66.23 -3.62 -10.88
CA LYS A 91 -66.93 -3.06 -9.71
C LYS A 91 -67.19 -4.09 -8.60
N LEU A 92 -66.24 -4.19 -7.67
CA LEU A 92 -66.41 -3.76 -6.28
C LEU A 92 -65.05 -3.85 -5.57
N LEU A 93 -64.86 -2.98 -4.56
CA LEU A 93 -63.63 -2.63 -3.82
C LEU A 93 -62.83 -1.49 -4.50
N ALA A 94 -63.23 -0.23 -4.28
CA ALA A 94 -62.89 0.62 -3.12
C ALA A 94 -61.43 1.12 -3.22
N ALA A 95 -61.19 2.34 -3.71
CA ALA A 95 -61.22 3.59 -2.94
C ALA A 95 -60.15 3.64 -1.82
N THR A 96 -59.41 4.75 -1.82
CA THR A 96 -58.43 5.22 -0.80
C THR A 96 -57.09 4.48 -0.69
N LEU A 97 -56.08 4.94 -1.43
CA LEU A 97 -55.06 5.85 -0.91
C LEU A 97 -54.00 6.12 -1.98
N ILE A 98 -53.92 7.38 -2.38
CA ILE A 98 -52.71 7.98 -2.94
C ILE A 98 -51.67 7.94 -1.81
N SER A 99 -50.79 6.95 -1.85
CA SER A 99 -49.49 7.05 -1.22
C SER A 99 -48.48 7.09 -2.36
N THR A 100 -48.23 8.31 -2.83
CA THR A 100 -46.98 8.67 -3.46
C THR A 100 -45.84 8.22 -2.54
N VAL A 101 -45.31 7.02 -2.78
CA VAL A 101 -43.98 6.67 -2.30
C VAL A 101 -43.01 7.37 -3.23
N LEU A 102 -42.92 8.70 -3.10
CA LEU A 102 -41.71 9.43 -3.47
C LEU A 102 -40.67 9.12 -2.39
N SER A 103 -40.26 7.84 -2.33
CA SER A 103 -38.93 7.51 -1.90
C SER A 103 -38.05 7.78 -3.09
N SER A 104 -37.75 9.06 -3.32
CA SER A 104 -36.54 9.46 -3.99
C SER A 104 -35.37 9.16 -3.05
N CYS A 105 -35.15 7.87 -2.78
CA CYS A 105 -33.80 7.45 -2.52
C CYS A 105 -33.08 7.66 -3.86
N SER A 106 -32.18 8.63 -3.88
CA SER A 106 -31.12 8.69 -4.88
C SER A 106 -30.24 7.47 -4.67
N PHE A 107 -30.74 6.28 -5.02
CA PHE A 107 -29.93 5.12 -5.27
C PHE A 107 -29.40 5.32 -6.69
N GLY A 108 -28.29 6.05 -6.80
CA GLY A 108 -27.36 5.72 -7.88
C GLY A 108 -27.11 4.21 -7.84
N PRO A 109 -26.81 3.57 -8.99
CA PRO A 109 -26.60 2.13 -9.01
C PRO A 109 -25.57 1.77 -7.93
N THR A 110 -26.01 0.99 -6.93
CA THR A 110 -25.13 0.46 -5.91
C THR A 110 -24.06 -0.34 -6.63
N LEU A 111 -22.80 0.01 -6.41
CA LEU A 111 -21.70 -0.74 -6.98
C LEU A 111 -21.87 -2.22 -6.62
N GLU A 112 -21.77 -3.06 -7.63
CA GLU A 112 -21.84 -4.50 -7.45
C GLU A 112 -20.66 -4.94 -6.58
N LYS A 113 -20.90 -5.88 -5.67
CA LYS A 113 -19.86 -6.51 -4.87
C LYS A 113 -19.81 -8.01 -5.15
N ASP A 114 -18.60 -8.55 -5.20
CA ASP A 114 -18.36 -9.98 -5.22
C ASP A 114 -17.83 -10.40 -3.85
N GLU A 115 -18.69 -10.99 -3.01
CA GLU A 115 -18.38 -11.40 -1.64
C GLU A 115 -17.28 -12.47 -1.51
N SER A 116 -16.91 -13.12 -2.63
CA SER A 116 -15.80 -14.08 -2.67
C SER A 116 -14.43 -13.40 -2.75
N ALA A 117 -14.36 -12.12 -3.14
CA ALA A 117 -13.09 -11.42 -3.25
C ALA A 117 -12.51 -11.13 -1.86
N ARG A 118 -11.19 -11.26 -1.75
CA ARG A 118 -10.42 -11.02 -0.53
C ARG A 118 -9.16 -10.22 -0.87
N ALA A 119 -8.75 -9.37 0.06
CA ALA A 119 -7.44 -8.76 0.00
C ALA A 119 -6.39 -9.76 0.48
N ILE A 120 -5.22 -9.75 -0.15
CA ILE A 120 -4.11 -10.62 0.25
C ILE A 120 -3.15 -9.80 1.10
N PHE A 121 -2.86 -10.29 2.30
CA PHE A 121 -1.89 -9.71 3.21
C PHE A 121 -0.58 -10.48 3.07
N ASP A 122 0.38 -9.88 2.38
CA ASP A 122 1.73 -10.41 2.20
C ASP A 122 2.61 -9.87 3.33
N THR A 123 2.68 -10.63 4.43
CA THR A 123 3.44 -10.28 5.63
C THR A 123 4.93 -10.14 5.35
N GLU A 124 5.47 -10.97 4.45
CA GLU A 124 6.91 -10.99 4.13
C GLU A 124 7.35 -9.68 3.48
N ASN A 125 6.52 -9.15 2.56
CA ASN A 125 6.80 -7.91 1.85
C ASN A 125 6.13 -6.67 2.46
N ASP A 126 5.44 -6.83 3.60
CA ASP A 126 4.61 -5.78 4.22
C ASP A 126 3.57 -5.18 3.24
N GLN A 127 3.07 -6.07 2.39
CA GLN A 127 2.12 -5.94 1.29
C GLN A 127 0.64 -6.04 1.66
N VAL A 128 -0.26 -5.11 1.30
CA VAL A 128 -1.66 -5.48 1.03
C VAL A 128 -1.92 -5.43 -0.47
N ILE A 129 -2.38 -6.55 -1.03
CA ILE A 129 -2.66 -6.70 -2.46
C ILE A 129 -4.18 -6.76 -2.66
N LEU A 130 -4.68 -5.78 -3.41
CA LEU A 130 -6.07 -5.67 -3.84
C LEU A 130 -6.20 -6.03 -5.33
N PRO A 131 -7.41 -6.42 -5.80
CA PRO A 131 -7.62 -6.79 -7.20
C PRO A 131 -7.17 -5.73 -8.22
N LEU A 132 -7.28 -4.45 -7.89
CA LEU A 132 -6.92 -3.35 -8.78
C LEU A 132 -5.41 -3.06 -8.81
N ASP A 133 -4.64 -3.53 -7.82
CA ASP A 133 -3.19 -3.24 -7.69
C ASP A 133 -2.35 -3.78 -8.86
N ALA A 134 -2.87 -4.77 -9.59
CA ALA A 134 -2.27 -5.26 -10.83
C ALA A 134 -2.10 -4.16 -11.89
N TYR A 135 -2.90 -3.09 -11.82
CA TYR A 135 -2.89 -1.96 -12.76
C TYR A 135 -2.33 -0.67 -12.13
N ASN A 136 -1.90 -0.71 -10.88
CA ASN A 136 -1.23 0.43 -10.26
C ASN A 136 0.09 0.70 -10.99
N THR A 137 0.31 1.93 -11.42
CA THR A 137 1.52 2.39 -12.13
C THR A 137 2.41 3.27 -11.25
N ASP A 138 1.98 3.60 -10.03
CA ASP A 138 2.72 4.46 -9.12
C ASP A 138 4.11 3.88 -8.84
N GLY A 139 5.15 4.68 -9.08
CA GLY A 139 6.53 4.30 -8.87
C GLY A 139 7.08 3.24 -9.82
N LYS A 140 6.36 2.93 -10.90
CA LYS A 140 6.79 1.99 -11.96
C LYS A 140 7.38 2.70 -13.19
N ASP A 141 7.66 3.99 -13.08
CA ASP A 141 8.27 4.88 -14.09
C ASP A 141 9.80 4.90 -13.97
N GLU A 142 10.41 3.70 -13.93
CA GLU A 142 11.83 3.52 -13.61
C GLU A 142 12.74 4.20 -14.62
N TYR A 143 12.49 3.98 -15.92
CA TYR A 143 13.35 4.53 -16.97
C TYR A 143 13.22 6.04 -17.06
N PHE A 144 11.99 6.58 -17.01
CA PHE A 144 11.77 8.02 -17.02
C PHE A 144 12.44 8.71 -15.82
N THR A 145 12.20 8.20 -14.61
CA THR A 145 12.79 8.79 -13.39
C THR A 145 14.31 8.78 -13.47
N LYS A 146 14.91 7.64 -13.84
CA LYS A 146 16.37 7.53 -13.95
C LYS A 146 16.95 8.42 -15.04
N ALA A 147 16.28 8.54 -16.19
CA ALA A 147 16.70 9.43 -17.27
C ALA A 147 16.72 10.89 -16.84
N LEU A 148 15.67 11.33 -16.14
CA LEU A 148 15.56 12.68 -15.59
C LEU A 148 16.70 12.95 -14.59
N GLU A 149 16.98 12.02 -13.67
CA GLU A 149 18.04 12.16 -12.67
C GLU A 149 19.45 12.20 -13.29
N LEU A 150 19.71 11.41 -14.33
CA LEU A 150 20.98 11.45 -15.07
C LEU A 150 21.17 12.79 -15.81
N ALA A 151 20.11 13.30 -16.44
CA ALA A 151 20.14 14.62 -17.08
C ALA A 151 20.40 15.75 -16.06
N ARG A 152 19.76 15.69 -14.89
CA ARG A 152 20.02 16.63 -13.78
C ARG A 152 21.47 16.53 -13.32
N LYS A 153 21.97 15.32 -13.06
CA LYS A 153 23.37 15.09 -12.65
C LYS A 153 24.37 15.71 -13.62
N LYS A 154 24.13 15.55 -14.93
CA LYS A 154 24.96 16.17 -15.97
C LYS A 154 24.96 17.70 -15.87
N CYS A 155 23.79 18.31 -15.73
CA CYS A 155 23.69 19.77 -15.57
C CYS A 155 24.43 20.29 -14.33
N PHE A 156 24.23 19.66 -13.16
CA PHE A 156 24.95 20.04 -11.94
C PHE A 156 26.47 19.92 -12.10
N ALA A 157 26.96 18.88 -12.78
CA ALA A 157 28.38 18.73 -13.09
C ALA A 157 28.93 19.86 -13.99
N GLU A 158 28.13 20.35 -14.95
CA GLU A 158 28.49 21.52 -15.78
C GLU A 158 28.59 22.82 -14.95
N HIS A 159 27.82 22.93 -13.86
CA HIS A 159 27.95 24.00 -12.87
C HIS A 159 29.07 23.75 -11.83
N GLY A 160 29.85 22.68 -11.97
CA GLY A 160 30.90 22.31 -11.02
C GLY A 160 30.37 21.87 -9.65
N GLN A 161 29.07 21.54 -9.56
CA GLN A 161 28.42 21.09 -8.34
C GLN A 161 28.30 19.57 -8.33
N HIS A 162 28.51 18.96 -7.16
CA HIS A 162 28.19 17.55 -6.96
C HIS A 162 26.68 17.41 -6.81
N TYR A 163 26.09 16.48 -7.56
CA TYR A 163 24.69 16.12 -7.43
C TYR A 163 24.55 14.63 -7.19
N GLU A 164 23.87 14.32 -6.11
CA GLU A 164 23.41 12.97 -5.89
C GLU A 164 22.06 12.73 -6.53
N MET A 165 21.99 11.68 -7.34
CA MET A 165 20.75 11.27 -7.96
C MET A 165 19.77 10.77 -6.90
N PHE A 166 18.53 11.23 -7.02
CA PHE A 166 17.44 10.59 -6.31
C PHE A 166 17.28 9.16 -6.81
N VAL A 167 17.46 8.19 -5.91
CA VAL A 167 17.09 6.80 -6.18
C VAL A 167 15.79 6.54 -5.46
N ARG A 168 14.78 6.07 -6.19
CA ARG A 168 13.50 5.73 -5.58
C ARG A 168 13.70 4.53 -4.65
N THR A 169 13.21 4.63 -3.41
CA THR A 169 13.27 3.54 -2.43
C THR A 169 12.64 2.26 -2.98
N GLU A 170 13.26 1.12 -2.69
CA GLU A 170 12.75 -0.19 -3.10
C GLU A 170 11.30 -0.38 -2.64
N GLY A 171 10.40 -0.50 -3.64
CA GLY A 171 8.96 -0.64 -3.48
C GLY A 171 8.21 0.62 -3.04
N ALA A 172 8.72 1.79 -3.41
CA ALA A 172 7.89 2.97 -3.56
C ALA A 172 6.69 2.68 -4.47
N GLY A 173 5.51 3.19 -4.09
CA GLY A 173 4.25 2.90 -4.78
C GLY A 173 3.57 1.59 -4.37
N ARG A 174 4.19 0.77 -3.49
CA ARG A 174 3.50 -0.37 -2.86
C ARG A 174 2.37 0.11 -1.96
N ASN A 175 1.27 -0.62 -1.97
CA ASN A 175 0.22 -0.47 -0.97
C ASN A 175 0.66 -1.17 0.33
N LEU A 176 1.23 -0.41 1.25
CA LEU A 176 1.64 -0.91 2.58
C LEU A 176 0.44 -1.27 3.48
N GLY A 177 -0.79 -1.14 2.99
CA GLY A 177 -1.98 -1.50 3.76
C GLY A 177 -2.25 -0.58 4.95
N ARG A 178 -1.65 0.62 5.03
CA ARG A 178 -1.75 1.49 6.21
C ARG A 178 -3.05 2.30 6.32
N THR A 179 -3.90 2.32 5.27
CA THR A 179 -5.21 3.01 5.29
C THR A 179 -6.09 2.57 6.45
N TYR A 180 -6.00 1.30 6.86
CA TYR A 180 -6.74 0.74 7.99
C TYR A 180 -5.84 0.35 9.17
N GLY A 181 -4.75 1.09 9.37
CA GLY A 181 -3.86 0.96 10.51
C GLY A 181 -2.71 -0.04 10.28
N ILE A 182 -1.78 -0.09 11.24
CA ILE A 182 -0.67 -1.04 11.23
C ILE A 182 -1.22 -2.45 11.45
N TRP A 183 -0.86 -3.40 10.59
CA TRP A 183 -1.38 -4.77 10.62
C TRP A 183 -0.27 -5.83 10.72
N ASN A 184 0.94 -5.51 10.26
CA ASN A 184 2.04 -6.45 10.20
C ASN A 184 2.85 -6.43 11.51
N VAL A 185 2.66 -7.46 12.33
CA VAL A 185 3.32 -7.57 13.64
C VAL A 185 4.83 -7.73 13.49
N GLU A 186 5.30 -8.55 12.56
CA GLU A 186 6.74 -8.78 12.32
C GLU A 186 7.43 -7.50 11.85
N TYR A 187 6.78 -6.74 10.98
CA TYR A 187 7.28 -5.44 10.55
C TYR A 187 7.31 -4.43 11.71
N ALA A 188 6.24 -4.35 12.50
CA ALA A 188 6.16 -3.46 13.66
C ALA A 188 7.22 -3.79 14.72
N GLN A 189 7.55 -5.06 14.91
CA GLN A 189 8.65 -5.49 15.80
C GLN A 189 10.00 -4.98 15.33
N LYS A 190 10.23 -4.92 14.02
CA LYS A 190 11.51 -4.52 13.44
C LYS A 190 11.66 -3.01 13.30
N TYR A 191 10.57 -2.33 12.96
CA TYR A 191 10.60 -0.94 12.51
C TYR A 191 9.74 0.00 13.37
N GLY A 192 8.99 -0.47 14.35
CA GLY A 192 8.10 0.40 15.12
C GLY A 192 6.94 0.93 14.27
N LEU A 193 6.58 2.21 14.46
CA LEU A 193 5.45 2.84 13.77
C LEU A 193 5.77 3.12 12.29
N HIS A 194 7.06 3.29 11.99
CA HIS A 194 7.54 3.64 10.67
C HIS A 194 8.94 3.08 10.45
N LYS A 195 9.18 2.48 9.29
CA LYS A 195 10.57 2.24 8.87
C LYS A 195 11.18 3.60 8.63
N SER A 196 12.31 3.87 9.28
CA SER A 196 13.07 5.05 8.95
C SER A 196 13.41 5.01 7.47
N ASP A 197 13.09 6.11 6.80
CA ASP A 197 13.67 6.37 5.50
C ASP A 197 15.17 6.53 5.77
N GLU A 198 15.94 5.45 5.64
CA GLU A 198 17.30 5.61 5.13
C GLU A 198 17.10 6.31 3.80
N SER A 199 17.22 7.63 3.82
CA SER A 199 16.86 8.44 2.68
C SER A 199 17.71 7.95 1.51
N ASN A 200 17.06 7.44 0.48
CA ASN A 200 17.72 7.18 -0.81
C ASN A 200 18.03 8.49 -1.56
N THR A 201 17.92 9.61 -0.85
CA THR A 201 18.69 10.82 -1.08
C THR A 201 19.77 10.85 0.00
N LEU A 202 21.02 10.53 -0.30
CA LEU A 202 22.07 11.09 0.54
C LEU A 202 21.89 12.61 0.46
N ASP A 203 22.01 13.21 1.63
CA ASP A 203 22.27 14.62 1.88
C ASP A 203 21.97 15.53 0.68
N LEU A 204 20.74 16.07 0.63
CA LEU A 204 20.56 17.40 0.08
C LEU A 204 21.34 18.36 1.01
N SER A 205 22.67 18.29 0.99
CA SER A 205 23.49 19.44 1.30
C SER A 205 22.89 20.49 0.38
N SER A 206 22.14 21.43 0.96
CA SER A 206 21.52 22.52 0.20
C SER A 206 22.59 22.99 -0.77
N PRO A 207 22.33 22.99 -2.10
CA PRO A 207 23.35 23.36 -3.07
C PRO A 207 24.01 24.61 -2.55
N ALA A 208 25.34 24.62 -2.46
CA ALA A 208 26.06 25.80 -2.03
C ALA A 208 25.42 27.00 -2.73
N ALA A 209 24.95 27.98 -1.96
CA ALA A 209 24.16 29.08 -2.48
C ALA A 209 24.84 29.59 -3.74
N SER A 210 24.12 29.55 -4.86
CA SER A 210 24.63 30.01 -6.14
C SER A 210 25.32 31.36 -5.94
N SER A 211 26.54 31.49 -6.47
CA SER A 211 27.28 32.76 -6.47
C SER A 211 26.52 33.86 -7.25
N ASP A 212 25.45 33.48 -7.97
CA ASP A 212 24.50 34.37 -8.64
C ASP A 212 23.11 34.26 -7.99
N PRO A 213 22.72 35.23 -7.14
CA PRO A 213 21.45 35.21 -6.40
C PRO A 213 20.18 35.21 -7.30
N GLY A 214 20.34 35.36 -8.62
CA GLY A 214 19.23 35.37 -9.58
C GLY A 214 18.90 34.03 -10.25
N LYS A 215 19.71 32.97 -10.07
CA LYS A 215 19.51 31.67 -10.72
C LYS A 215 19.66 30.52 -9.73
N ASP A 216 18.55 29.90 -9.38
CA ASP A 216 18.54 28.62 -8.69
C ASP A 216 18.97 27.51 -9.68
N VAL A 217 20.21 27.05 -9.55
CA VAL A 217 20.80 25.96 -10.35
C VAL A 217 19.91 24.70 -10.30
N SER A 218 19.25 24.43 -9.18
CA SER A 218 18.34 23.29 -9.06
C SER A 218 17.15 23.41 -10.01
N THR A 219 16.50 24.58 -10.02
CA THR A 219 15.39 24.89 -10.93
C THR A 219 15.84 24.86 -12.40
N GLU A 220 17.00 25.46 -12.72
CA GLU A 220 17.55 25.44 -14.07
C GLU A 220 17.82 24.01 -14.55
N CYS A 221 18.51 23.21 -13.74
CA CYS A 221 18.86 21.83 -14.10
C CYS A 221 17.63 20.92 -14.18
N TYR A 222 16.62 21.12 -13.34
CA TYR A 222 15.35 20.41 -13.47
C TYR A 222 14.63 20.77 -14.78
N GLN A 223 14.55 22.06 -15.10
CA GLN A 223 13.90 22.54 -16.32
C GLN A 223 14.59 22.00 -17.58
N ARG A 224 15.92 22.09 -17.64
CA ARG A 224 16.70 21.53 -18.75
C ARG A 224 16.52 20.03 -18.88
N ALA A 225 16.59 19.29 -17.77
CA ALA A 225 16.36 17.84 -17.78
C ALA A 225 14.96 17.50 -18.29
N SER A 226 13.93 18.22 -17.85
CA SER A 226 12.54 18.05 -18.31
C SER A 226 12.41 18.32 -19.82
N GLU A 227 13.03 19.38 -20.33
CA GLU A 227 13.06 19.69 -21.76
C GLU A 227 13.80 18.65 -22.60
N GLU A 228 14.89 18.08 -22.07
CA GLU A 228 15.58 16.96 -22.72
C GLU A 228 14.69 15.71 -22.76
N MET A 229 14.00 15.38 -21.66
CA MET A 229 13.06 14.25 -21.62
C MET A 229 11.89 14.44 -22.59
N ALA A 230 11.36 15.66 -22.71
CA ALA A 230 10.27 15.98 -23.62
C ALA A 230 10.62 15.76 -25.11
N LYS A 231 11.90 15.78 -25.47
CA LYS A 231 12.38 15.46 -26.84
C LYS A 231 12.39 13.95 -27.11
N ILE A 232 12.46 13.12 -26.06
CA ILE A 232 12.52 11.66 -26.16
C ILE A 232 11.11 11.09 -26.27
N GLY A 233 10.21 11.53 -25.39
CA GLY A 233 8.88 10.95 -25.31
C GLY A 233 7.96 11.68 -24.35
N GLU A 234 6.72 11.22 -24.32
CA GLU A 234 5.73 11.70 -23.36
C GLU A 234 6.01 11.12 -21.97
N ILE A 235 5.82 11.93 -20.93
CA ILE A 235 5.94 11.49 -19.53
C ILE A 235 4.95 10.33 -19.30
N PRO A 236 5.40 9.18 -18.76
CA PRO A 236 4.53 8.06 -18.43
C PRO A 236 3.61 8.47 -17.26
N ARG A 237 2.41 8.93 -17.60
CA ARG A 237 1.38 9.30 -16.61
C ARG A 237 0.61 8.07 -16.18
N GLY A 238 0.29 8.00 -14.89
CA GLY A 238 -0.42 6.87 -14.31
C GLY A 238 -1.84 6.67 -14.85
N SER A 239 -2.42 5.52 -14.55
CA SER A 239 -3.75 5.13 -15.05
C SER A 239 -4.87 5.97 -14.43
N ALA A 240 -5.53 6.80 -15.23
CA ALA A 240 -6.68 7.59 -14.81
C ALA A 240 -7.89 6.69 -14.49
N THR A 241 -8.04 5.60 -15.25
CA THR A 241 -9.07 4.59 -14.98
C THR A 241 -8.82 3.92 -13.64
N TYR A 242 -7.59 3.48 -13.35
CA TYR A 242 -7.20 2.93 -12.05
C TYR A 242 -7.60 3.88 -10.90
N ARG A 243 -7.18 5.15 -10.95
CA ARG A 243 -7.46 6.13 -9.88
C ARG A 243 -8.95 6.34 -9.62
N ARG A 244 -9.75 6.41 -10.68
CA ARG A 244 -11.20 6.52 -10.57
C ARG A 244 -11.79 5.29 -9.88
N LEU A 245 -11.45 4.09 -10.36
CA LEU A 245 -11.99 2.83 -9.82
C LEU A 245 -11.54 2.57 -8.38
N GLU A 246 -10.31 2.95 -8.03
CA GLU A 246 -9.79 2.91 -6.68
C GLU A 246 -10.64 3.78 -5.74
N THR A 247 -10.93 5.00 -6.18
CA THR A 247 -11.78 5.96 -5.46
C THR A 247 -13.21 5.45 -5.31
N ASP A 248 -13.80 4.93 -6.39
CA ASP A 248 -15.16 4.38 -6.42
C ASP A 248 -15.29 3.20 -5.44
N ALA A 249 -14.35 2.26 -5.48
CA ALA A 249 -14.34 1.11 -4.57
C ALA A 249 -14.18 1.52 -3.11
N ARG A 250 -13.25 2.43 -2.81
CA ARG A 250 -13.01 2.93 -1.45
C ARG A 250 -14.23 3.68 -0.90
N ASN A 251 -14.88 4.50 -1.72
CA ASN A 251 -16.10 5.20 -1.33
C ASN A 251 -17.24 4.22 -1.05
N ALA A 252 -17.39 3.17 -1.86
CA ALA A 252 -18.39 2.12 -1.65
C ALA A 252 -18.11 1.26 -0.42
N ALA A 253 -16.83 0.99 -0.13
CA ALA A 253 -16.37 0.29 1.06
C ALA A 253 -16.46 1.11 2.34
N GLY A 254 -16.83 2.40 2.24
CA GLY A 254 -17.05 3.32 3.37
C GLY A 254 -18.26 2.98 4.25
N ASP A 255 -18.52 1.70 4.54
CA ASP A 255 -19.54 1.25 5.49
C ASP A 255 -19.19 1.77 6.89
N ARG A 256 -19.85 2.87 7.26
CA ARG A 256 -19.63 3.56 8.52
C ARG A 256 -19.99 2.71 9.74
N GLN A 257 -20.93 1.77 9.60
CA GLN A 257 -21.37 0.94 10.71
C GLN A 257 -20.37 -0.18 10.97
N LEU A 258 -19.97 -0.92 9.94
CA LEU A 258 -18.92 -1.95 10.06
C LEU A 258 -17.64 -1.33 10.60
N LYS A 259 -17.19 -0.23 10.00
CA LYS A 259 -15.97 0.47 10.41
C LYS A 259 -16.02 0.87 11.88
N LYS A 260 -17.12 1.50 12.32
CA LYS A 260 -17.31 1.88 13.72
C LYS A 260 -17.27 0.68 14.68
N SER A 261 -17.91 -0.44 14.33
CA SER A 261 -17.90 -1.64 15.16
C SER A 261 -16.47 -2.18 15.35
N LEU A 262 -15.71 -2.26 14.26
CA LEU A 262 -14.32 -2.71 14.29
C LEU A 262 -13.40 -1.73 15.03
N ASP A 263 -13.65 -0.42 14.90
CA ASP A 263 -12.94 0.61 15.67
C ASP A 263 -13.17 0.44 17.17
N ASP A 264 -14.42 0.21 17.59
CA ASP A 264 -14.76 0.04 19.00
C ASP A 264 -14.17 -1.26 19.59
N GLU A 265 -14.05 -2.32 18.79
CA GLU A 265 -13.32 -3.55 19.16
C GLU A 265 -11.81 -3.31 19.29
N TRP A 266 -11.21 -2.63 18.31
CA TRP A 266 -9.78 -2.32 18.33
C TRP A 266 -9.43 -1.42 19.53
N LYS A 267 -10.24 -0.38 19.80
CA LYS A 267 -10.05 0.52 20.95
C LYS A 267 -10.11 -0.22 22.29
N ARG A 268 -10.99 -1.22 22.41
CA ARG A 268 -11.03 -2.10 23.59
C ARG A 268 -9.74 -2.92 23.70
N CYS A 269 -9.29 -3.54 22.61
CA CYS A 269 -8.07 -4.33 22.61
C CYS A 269 -6.82 -3.54 23.04
N VAL A 270 -6.60 -2.34 22.46
CA VAL A 270 -5.41 -1.54 22.81
C VAL A 270 -5.50 -1.02 24.25
N LYS A 271 -6.70 -0.72 24.75
CA LYS A 271 -6.94 -0.34 26.15
C LYS A 271 -6.63 -1.48 27.12
N ASP A 272 -7.06 -2.70 26.81
CA ASP A 272 -6.78 -3.88 27.63
C ASP A 272 -5.28 -4.21 27.68
N LYS A 273 -4.52 -3.80 26.65
CA LYS A 273 -3.05 -3.89 26.58
C LYS A 273 -2.33 -2.64 27.13
N GLY A 274 -3.04 -1.75 27.80
CA GLY A 274 -2.46 -0.62 28.54
C GLY A 274 -2.11 0.61 27.70
N LEU A 275 -2.67 0.76 26.51
CA LEU A 275 -2.59 1.99 25.71
C LEU A 275 -3.87 2.82 25.84
N THR A 276 -3.79 4.11 25.50
CA THR A 276 -4.93 5.02 25.59
C THR A 276 -5.42 5.39 24.19
N PRO A 277 -6.59 4.90 23.73
CA PRO A 277 -7.16 5.31 22.45
C PRO A 277 -7.29 6.84 22.34
N ASP A 278 -6.89 7.40 21.19
CA ASP A 278 -7.00 8.84 20.92
C ASP A 278 -7.99 9.12 19.79
N SER A 279 -7.66 8.69 18.57
CA SER A 279 -8.50 8.86 17.40
C SER A 279 -8.67 7.55 16.62
N GLU A 280 -9.06 7.62 15.35
CA GLU A 280 -9.14 6.42 14.52
C GLU A 280 -7.74 5.81 14.37
N MET A 281 -7.56 4.56 14.83
CA MET A 281 -6.31 3.79 14.68
C MET A 281 -5.06 4.44 15.29
N THR A 282 -5.21 5.27 16.32
CA THR A 282 -4.07 5.91 17.02
C THR A 282 -4.27 5.91 18.52
N VAL A 283 -3.15 5.94 19.25
CA VAL A 283 -3.13 6.04 20.71
C VAL A 283 -2.40 7.30 21.17
N LYS A 284 -2.70 7.78 22.39
CA LYS A 284 -2.15 9.04 22.91
C LYS A 284 -0.64 8.97 23.13
N GLU A 285 -0.14 7.79 23.46
CA GLU A 285 1.26 7.53 23.77
C GLU A 285 2.17 7.80 22.55
N GLU A 286 1.66 7.65 21.32
CA GLU A 286 2.39 7.98 20.09
C GLU A 286 2.87 9.44 20.06
N LYS A 287 2.12 10.36 20.67
CA LYS A 287 2.47 11.80 20.69
C LYS A 287 3.73 12.10 21.49
N ASN A 288 4.16 11.17 22.34
CA ASN A 288 5.36 11.30 23.15
C ASN A 288 6.58 10.61 22.51
N ILE A 289 6.40 9.94 21.37
CA ILE A 289 7.50 9.28 20.67
C ILE A 289 8.36 10.35 19.98
N PRO A 290 9.67 10.43 20.30
CA PRO A 290 10.57 11.34 19.61
C PRO A 290 10.73 10.89 18.15
N GLN A 291 10.69 11.85 17.22
CA GLN A 291 11.05 11.58 15.83
C GLN A 291 12.53 11.20 15.74
N SER A 292 12.81 9.98 15.31
CA SER A 292 14.16 9.40 15.26
C SER A 292 14.24 8.40 14.12
N ASN A 293 15.40 8.30 13.48
CA ASN A 293 15.67 7.28 12.45
C ASN A 293 15.82 5.87 13.05
N THR A 294 15.98 5.77 14.36
CA THR A 294 16.00 4.50 15.07
C THR A 294 14.76 4.43 15.96
N PRO A 295 13.87 3.43 15.76
CA PRO A 295 12.66 3.32 16.56
C PRO A 295 13.02 3.01 18.01
N SER A 296 12.38 3.70 18.95
CA SER A 296 12.58 3.46 20.38
C SER A 296 11.91 2.15 20.83
N GLU A 297 12.33 1.59 21.96
CA GLU A 297 11.66 0.40 22.54
C GLU A 297 10.17 0.66 22.78
N GLU A 298 9.82 1.88 23.22
CA GLU A 298 8.42 2.27 23.46
C GLU A 298 7.64 2.41 22.15
N GLU A 299 8.25 2.94 21.10
CA GLU A 299 7.64 2.98 19.76
C GLU A 299 7.35 1.57 19.23
N ILE A 300 8.33 0.67 19.33
CA ILE A 300 8.17 -0.73 18.93
C ILE A 300 7.05 -1.38 19.75
N ARG A 301 7.04 -1.19 21.07
CA ARG A 301 5.98 -1.72 21.95
C ARG A 301 4.60 -1.26 21.52
N ILE A 302 4.43 0.04 21.26
CA ILE A 302 3.16 0.62 20.82
C ILE A 302 2.75 0.05 19.46
N ALA A 303 3.64 0.07 18.47
CA ALA A 303 3.35 -0.40 17.12
C ALA A 303 2.96 -1.89 17.11
N VAL A 304 3.67 -2.72 17.87
CA VAL A 304 3.37 -4.16 18.01
C VAL A 304 2.01 -4.39 18.65
N ILE A 305 1.66 -3.65 19.71
CA ILE A 305 0.33 -3.74 20.34
C ILE A 305 -0.76 -3.37 19.33
N GLN A 306 -0.58 -2.29 18.57
CA GLN A 306 -1.56 -1.86 17.57
C GLN A 306 -1.73 -2.87 16.45
N ALA A 307 -0.62 -3.40 15.93
CA ALA A 307 -0.62 -4.44 14.90
C ALA A 307 -1.31 -5.72 15.39
N GLN A 308 -0.98 -6.18 16.59
CA GLN A 308 -1.60 -7.36 17.18
C GLN A 308 -3.10 -7.16 17.38
N CYS A 309 -3.52 -6.00 17.88
CA CYS A 309 -4.94 -5.70 18.03
C CYS A 309 -5.69 -5.63 16.70
N ASN A 310 -5.05 -5.13 15.63
CA ASN A 310 -5.65 -5.18 14.29
C ASN A 310 -5.79 -6.62 13.77
N GLN A 311 -4.80 -7.48 14.04
CA GLN A 311 -4.84 -8.90 13.69
C GLN A 311 -5.92 -9.65 14.50
N ASP A 312 -5.97 -9.47 15.82
CA ASP A 312 -6.89 -10.16 16.73
C ASP A 312 -8.35 -9.82 16.42
N VAL A 313 -8.65 -8.55 16.11
CA VAL A 313 -9.99 -8.08 15.69
C VAL A 313 -10.29 -8.45 14.24
N GLY A 314 -9.25 -8.73 13.44
CA GLY A 314 -9.32 -8.87 11.99
C GLY A 314 -9.77 -7.57 11.31
N ARG A 315 -9.49 -6.41 11.90
CA ARG A 315 -10.03 -5.11 11.47
C ARG A 315 -9.56 -4.76 10.06
N SER A 316 -8.24 -4.68 9.85
CA SER A 316 -7.67 -4.28 8.55
C SER A 316 -8.08 -5.28 7.46
N GLN A 317 -8.05 -6.58 7.73
CA GLN A 317 -8.46 -7.62 6.77
C GLN A 317 -9.92 -7.43 6.34
N LYS A 318 -10.86 -7.28 7.29
CA LYS A 318 -12.29 -7.12 6.97
C LYS A 318 -12.56 -5.88 6.11
N LEU A 319 -11.87 -4.77 6.39
CA LEU A 319 -12.04 -3.52 5.65
C LEU A 319 -11.43 -3.59 4.24
N TYR A 320 -10.24 -4.17 4.09
CA TYR A 320 -9.65 -4.39 2.76
C TYR A 320 -10.38 -5.46 1.96
N ASP A 321 -10.91 -6.50 2.60
CA ASP A 321 -11.78 -7.47 1.92
C ASP A 321 -13.00 -6.77 1.34
N LEU A 322 -13.63 -5.86 2.09
CA LEU A 322 -14.77 -5.10 1.58
C LEU A 322 -14.38 -4.25 0.35
N GLU A 323 -13.22 -3.60 0.37
CA GLU A 323 -12.69 -2.92 -0.83
C GLU A 323 -12.48 -3.90 -1.99
N ALA A 324 -11.86 -5.05 -1.74
CA ALA A 324 -11.61 -6.07 -2.75
C ALA A 324 -12.92 -6.58 -3.39
N GLN A 325 -13.98 -6.74 -2.60
CA GLN A 325 -15.31 -7.14 -3.06
C GLN A 325 -15.89 -6.14 -4.06
N TYR A 326 -15.67 -4.83 -3.89
CA TYR A 326 -16.07 -3.82 -4.88
C TYR A 326 -15.10 -3.73 -6.06
N GLN A 327 -13.79 -3.88 -5.82
CA GLN A 327 -12.81 -3.77 -6.88
C GLN A 327 -12.92 -4.91 -7.92
N LYS A 328 -13.20 -6.15 -7.50
CA LYS A 328 -13.24 -7.30 -8.41
C LYS A 328 -14.23 -7.13 -9.59
N PRO A 329 -15.51 -6.79 -9.38
CA PRO A 329 -16.42 -6.52 -10.50
C PRO A 329 -16.08 -5.24 -11.27
N LEU A 330 -15.50 -4.22 -10.61
CA LEU A 330 -15.03 -3.01 -11.30
C LEU A 330 -13.89 -3.32 -12.28
N VAL A 331 -12.92 -4.15 -11.87
CA VAL A 331 -11.84 -4.62 -12.74
C VAL A 331 -12.42 -5.37 -13.93
N ALA A 332 -13.32 -6.34 -13.70
CA ALA A 332 -13.94 -7.11 -14.79
C ALA A 332 -14.67 -6.21 -15.81
N LYS A 333 -15.38 -5.17 -15.35
CA LYS A 333 -16.09 -4.21 -16.22
C LYS A 333 -15.17 -3.27 -16.99
N ASN A 334 -13.95 -3.02 -16.50
CA ASN A 334 -13.02 -2.03 -17.06
C ASN A 334 -11.71 -2.66 -17.57
N GLN A 335 -11.65 -3.99 -17.67
CA GLN A 335 -10.44 -4.76 -17.96
C GLN A 335 -9.68 -4.22 -19.18
N ALA A 336 -10.36 -4.03 -20.31
CA ALA A 336 -9.74 -3.57 -21.54
C ALA A 336 -9.13 -2.15 -21.40
N ALA A 337 -9.80 -1.25 -20.66
CA ALA A 337 -9.30 0.10 -20.43
C ALA A 337 -8.05 0.09 -19.53
N LEU A 338 -8.10 -0.69 -18.45
CA LEU A 338 -6.99 -0.87 -17.51
C LEU A 338 -5.76 -1.48 -18.20
N GLU A 339 -5.95 -2.54 -19.00
CA GLU A 339 -4.87 -3.16 -19.76
C GLU A 339 -4.26 -2.22 -20.80
N ASN A 340 -5.11 -1.47 -21.52
CA ASN A 340 -4.64 -0.53 -22.52
C ASN A 340 -3.83 0.63 -21.89
N GLU A 341 -4.31 1.21 -20.79
CA GLU A 341 -3.58 2.26 -20.08
C GLU A 341 -2.26 1.75 -19.50
N LEU A 342 -2.25 0.54 -18.92
CA LEU A 342 -1.02 -0.08 -18.41
C LEU A 342 -0.02 -0.35 -19.55
N LYS A 343 -0.49 -0.80 -20.71
CA LYS A 343 0.36 -1.01 -21.90
C LYS A 343 0.95 0.31 -22.39
N GLU A 344 0.15 1.36 -22.50
CA GLU A 344 0.62 2.68 -22.93
C GLU A 344 1.56 3.33 -21.92
N PHE A 345 1.36 3.10 -20.62
CA PHE A 345 2.30 3.52 -19.58
C PHE A 345 3.67 2.86 -19.80
N LYS A 346 3.71 1.52 -19.91
CA LYS A 346 4.96 0.77 -20.15
C LYS A 346 5.65 1.21 -21.44
N ARG A 347 4.88 1.37 -22.53
CA ARG A 347 5.41 1.84 -23.82
C ARG A 347 6.06 3.21 -23.70
N ARG A 348 5.47 4.14 -22.93
CA ARG A 348 6.05 5.49 -22.71
C ARG A 348 7.31 5.42 -21.86
N ASP A 349 7.31 4.66 -20.77
CA ASP A 349 8.50 4.52 -19.92
C ASP A 349 9.68 3.89 -20.70
N GLU A 350 9.42 2.87 -21.51
CA GLU A 350 10.45 2.20 -22.32
C GLU A 350 11.14 3.14 -23.35
N GLN A 351 10.53 4.26 -23.75
CA GLN A 351 11.17 5.24 -24.65
C GLN A 351 12.44 5.85 -24.04
N PHE A 352 12.51 5.93 -22.71
CA PHE A 352 13.63 6.51 -21.97
C PHE A 352 14.77 5.52 -21.71
N LYS A 353 14.54 4.22 -21.97
CA LYS A 353 15.51 3.16 -21.69
C LYS A 353 16.86 3.38 -22.36
N GLN A 354 16.86 3.78 -23.64
CA GLN A 354 18.11 3.97 -24.38
C GLN A 354 18.92 5.14 -23.79
N TYR A 355 18.26 6.25 -23.46
CA TYR A 355 18.92 7.39 -22.80
C TYR A 355 19.59 6.97 -21.48
N VAL A 356 18.90 6.16 -20.67
CA VAL A 356 19.43 5.62 -19.43
C VAL A 356 20.67 4.74 -19.66
N LEU A 357 20.72 3.96 -20.75
CA LEU A 357 21.89 3.14 -21.08
C LEU A 357 23.08 3.97 -21.56
N ASP A 358 22.83 5.03 -22.33
CA ASP A 358 23.87 5.86 -22.93
C ASP A 358 24.53 6.84 -21.94
N ASN A 359 23.87 7.13 -20.81
CA ASN A 359 24.30 8.17 -19.85
C ASN A 359 24.60 7.63 -18.44
N GLN A 360 24.67 6.31 -18.27
CA GLN A 360 24.87 5.66 -16.96
C GLN A 360 26.29 5.72 -16.42
#